data_AF-A0A2E5JKY4-F1
#
_entry.id   AF-A0A2E5JKY4-F1
#
_cell.length_a   1.000
_cell.length_b   1.000
_cell.length_c   1.000
_cell.angle_alpha   90.00
_cell.angle_beta   90.00
_cell.angle_gamma   90.00
#
_symmetry.space_group_name_H-M   'P 1'
#
loop_
_entity.id
_entity.type
_entity.pdbx_description
1 polymer ?
#
loop_
_entity_poly.entity_id
_entity_poly.type
_entity_poly.pdbx_seq_one_letter_code
_entity_poly.pdbx_strand_id
1 'polypeptide(L)'
;MFKRLKLSLVVTSLLTMTCAFSNEASPLAVSKLIKSKKRHLSEYLKLQQEFNKAVCKPGTEDKYWELYRDFRGDGHYIPVLLDGKLDKMTVSRFVPEIESKAQWIASMASLLTKKKNLSDVKTAVDTLDKRLQKALSLKEKITFAKDDKEKALAFVESKYSMIGLKDAYNALMTTIPFLVSYKFPVDHFQLRENYDDVKFSKDVKEVQRKNEVYFFRKIVQDGAQNPDNSGSDSFMRAALDTLAIDLQNPPEILTENLRHDLEWVIRAVDNHISRYGKEKLVKRLNEWEERTKRELAFYIALKNDRVKAGDHFETSMEILSRKEKARYLLKDYVLSKQKEVYEYWAKQSLLNRALFSLETILFNEVGRFDGSDALERMDVAQVVLNRVQIPHYNSFLEHDSLYSYLSQHHKKHQNEYPWLNVMLKEGEFSFTYFFITGSVRIFCPEQTRIGKALIKENVRLALDILESPNHEFDALRYFSRSSMLGKISMDKLWSGYTAIDERPGKKLVKSKARYEKLYKAGKLNFLYEFNSPKQIKYYVYESGKTKIVIEPKSGDFYTYRSPHFFKYFKPINKLTQGPKKP
;
A
#
# COMPACT_ATOMS: atom_id res chain seq x y z
N MET A 1 -65.93 31.79 -38.16
CA MET A 1 -66.54 31.15 -39.35
C MET A 1 -65.68 29.95 -39.73
N PHE A 2 -66.31 28.79 -39.82
CA PHE A 2 -65.74 27.45 -40.00
C PHE A 2 -65.04 27.24 -41.35
N LYS A 3 -63.93 26.47 -41.35
CA LYS A 3 -63.76 25.15 -42.04
C LYS A 3 -62.28 24.73 -41.99
N ARG A 4 -61.94 23.72 -41.17
CA ARG A 4 -61.74 22.28 -41.49
C ARG A 4 -60.44 21.99 -42.27
N LEU A 5 -59.42 21.44 -41.61
CA LEU A 5 -59.11 20.00 -41.39
C LEU A 5 -58.65 19.24 -42.64
N LYS A 6 -57.37 18.84 -42.64
CA LYS A 6 -56.82 17.49 -43.00
C LYS A 6 -55.32 17.51 -42.67
N LEU A 7 -54.90 16.90 -41.56
CA LEU A 7 -54.43 15.51 -41.44
C LEU A 7 -53.11 15.26 -42.19
N SER A 8 -51.98 15.36 -41.49
CA SER A 8 -50.90 14.39 -41.67
C SER A 8 -50.14 14.22 -40.37
N LEU A 9 -50.32 13.03 -39.82
CA LEU A 9 -49.66 12.48 -38.64
C LEU A 9 -48.20 12.23 -39.04
N VAL A 10 -47.27 13.08 -38.63
CA VAL A 10 -45.85 12.74 -38.64
C VAL A 10 -45.45 12.57 -37.18
N VAL A 11 -45.51 11.31 -36.74
CA VAL A 11 -44.81 10.82 -35.57
C VAL A 11 -43.32 10.98 -35.88
N THR A 12 -42.75 12.13 -35.54
CA THR A 12 -41.30 12.26 -35.35
C THR A 12 -40.97 11.50 -34.09
N SER A 13 -40.74 10.20 -34.26
CA SER A 13 -39.93 9.40 -33.37
C SER A 13 -38.62 10.16 -33.18
N LEU A 14 -38.51 10.88 -32.05
CA LEU A 14 -37.22 11.28 -31.49
C LEU A 14 -36.48 9.97 -31.22
N LEU A 15 -35.73 9.50 -32.22
CA LEU A 15 -34.56 8.66 -31.98
C LEU A 15 -33.62 9.54 -31.16
N THR A 16 -33.79 9.50 -29.84
CA THR A 16 -32.66 9.60 -28.95
C THR A 16 -31.70 8.49 -29.38
N MET A 17 -30.72 8.83 -30.21
CA MET A 17 -29.46 8.10 -30.25
C MET A 17 -28.87 8.18 -28.84
N THR A 18 -29.34 7.30 -27.97
CA THR A 18 -28.47 6.71 -26.97
C THR A 18 -27.33 6.12 -27.77
N CYS A 19 -26.20 6.83 -27.82
CA CYS A 19 -24.94 6.23 -28.21
C CYS A 19 -24.86 4.92 -27.44
N ALA A 20 -24.98 3.81 -28.18
CA ALA A 20 -24.70 2.49 -27.67
C ALA A 20 -23.22 2.52 -27.28
N PHE A 21 -22.96 2.84 -26.00
CA PHE A 21 -21.66 2.59 -25.41
C PHE A 21 -21.35 1.13 -25.68
N SER A 22 -20.23 0.90 -26.37
CA SER A 22 -19.76 -0.43 -26.72
C SER A 22 -19.84 -1.35 -25.49
N ASN A 23 -20.60 -2.42 -25.63
CA ASN A 23 -20.87 -3.43 -24.58
C ASN A 23 -19.59 -4.17 -24.12
N GLU A 24 -18.41 -3.80 -24.62
CA GLU A 24 -17.11 -4.43 -24.34
C GLU A 24 -16.60 -4.18 -22.91
N ALA A 25 -17.06 -3.12 -22.23
CA ALA A 25 -16.66 -2.81 -20.86
C ALA A 25 -17.39 -3.65 -19.79
N SER A 26 -18.48 -4.32 -20.14
CA SER A 26 -19.26 -5.07 -19.16
C SER A 26 -18.60 -6.42 -18.83
N PRO A 27 -18.32 -6.75 -17.55
CA PRO A 27 -17.95 -8.11 -17.15
C PRO A 27 -18.93 -9.17 -17.67
N LEU A 28 -20.21 -8.80 -17.85
CA LEU A 28 -21.25 -9.65 -18.42
C LEU A 28 -21.02 -9.99 -19.91
N ALA A 29 -20.30 -9.13 -20.65
CA ALA A 29 -19.89 -9.41 -22.02
C ALA A 29 -18.68 -10.34 -22.07
N VAL A 30 -17.75 -10.20 -21.12
CA VAL A 30 -16.57 -11.08 -21.01
C VAL A 30 -16.96 -12.48 -20.52
N SER A 31 -17.88 -12.59 -19.56
CA SER A 31 -18.33 -13.87 -18.99
C SER A 31 -18.89 -14.81 -20.06
N LYS A 32 -19.67 -14.27 -21.00
CA LYS A 32 -20.26 -15.02 -22.14
C LYS A 32 -19.22 -15.61 -23.09
N LEU A 33 -17.98 -15.11 -23.07
CA LEU A 33 -16.89 -15.63 -23.89
C LEU A 33 -16.22 -16.86 -23.27
N ILE A 34 -16.44 -17.11 -21.98
CA ILE A 34 -15.81 -18.22 -21.25
C ILE A 34 -16.59 -19.50 -21.53
N LYS A 35 -16.09 -20.30 -22.49
CA LYS A 35 -16.67 -21.62 -22.80
C LYS A 35 -15.99 -22.75 -22.06
N SER A 36 -14.67 -22.66 -21.91
CA SER A 36 -13.87 -23.66 -21.20
C SER A 36 -12.66 -23.00 -20.54
N LYS A 37 -12.66 -22.96 -19.20
CA LYS A 37 -11.55 -22.38 -18.41
C LYS A 37 -10.21 -23.04 -18.72
N LYS A 38 -10.19 -24.38 -18.86
CA LYS A 38 -8.97 -25.13 -19.18
C LYS A 38 -8.39 -24.72 -20.54
N ARG A 39 -9.26 -24.58 -21.55
CA ARG A 39 -8.87 -24.14 -22.89
C ARG A 39 -8.32 -22.71 -22.87
N HIS A 40 -9.05 -21.77 -22.28
CA HIS A 40 -8.63 -20.38 -22.22
C HIS A 40 -7.35 -20.17 -21.42
N LEU A 41 -7.16 -20.92 -20.33
CA LEU A 41 -5.89 -20.93 -19.61
C LEU A 41 -4.73 -21.36 -20.51
N SER A 42 -4.89 -22.43 -21.28
CA SER A 42 -3.83 -22.90 -22.19
C SER A 42 -3.55 -21.91 -23.32
N GLU A 43 -4.59 -21.33 -23.90
CA GLU A 43 -4.48 -20.31 -24.95
C GLU A 43 -3.77 -19.05 -24.42
N TYR A 44 -4.18 -18.54 -23.25
CA TYR A 44 -3.56 -17.39 -22.61
C TYR A 44 -2.08 -17.64 -22.31
N LEU A 45 -1.73 -18.79 -21.74
CA LEU A 45 -0.33 -19.10 -21.43
C LEU A 45 0.55 -19.18 -22.68
N LYS A 46 0.01 -19.61 -23.82
CA LYS A 46 0.72 -19.57 -25.10
C LYS A 46 0.94 -18.12 -25.56
N LEU A 47 -0.12 -17.30 -25.54
CA LEU A 47 -0.03 -15.88 -25.88
C LEU A 47 0.90 -15.09 -24.96
N GLN A 48 0.97 -15.44 -23.68
CA GLN A 48 1.87 -14.84 -22.71
C GLN A 48 3.33 -15.17 -23.02
N GLN A 49 3.63 -16.39 -23.48
CA GLN A 49 4.97 -16.76 -23.93
C GLN A 49 5.37 -16.01 -25.22
N GLU A 50 4.43 -15.87 -26.15
CA GLU A 50 4.63 -15.09 -27.38
C GLU A 50 4.86 -13.60 -27.06
N PHE A 51 4.05 -13.05 -26.15
CA PHE A 51 4.20 -11.69 -25.63
C PHE A 51 5.58 -11.46 -25.02
N ASN A 52 6.01 -12.37 -24.15
CA ASN A 52 7.30 -12.27 -23.48
C ASN A 52 8.46 -12.25 -24.51
N LYS A 53 8.39 -13.10 -25.55
CA LYS A 53 9.38 -13.12 -26.64
C LYS A 53 9.35 -11.83 -27.48
N ALA A 54 8.17 -11.23 -27.67
CA ALA A 54 8.00 -10.03 -28.48
C ALA A 54 8.50 -8.76 -27.77
N VAL A 55 8.15 -8.60 -26.48
CA VAL A 55 8.33 -7.34 -25.74
C VAL A 55 9.52 -7.39 -24.77
N CYS A 56 9.76 -8.52 -24.10
CA CYS A 56 10.89 -8.74 -23.19
C CYS A 56 12.04 -9.50 -23.87
N LYS A 57 12.69 -8.85 -24.84
CA LYS A 57 13.86 -9.42 -25.51
C LYS A 57 15.06 -9.50 -24.55
N PRO A 58 16.06 -10.37 -24.80
CA PRO A 58 17.31 -10.38 -24.02
C PRO A 58 17.89 -8.96 -23.86
N GLY A 59 18.28 -8.60 -22.64
CA GLY A 59 18.78 -7.26 -22.30
C GLY A 59 17.72 -6.21 -21.97
N THR A 60 16.42 -6.49 -22.16
CA THR A 60 15.33 -5.52 -21.81
C THR A 60 15.29 -5.24 -20.31
N GLU A 61 15.31 -6.29 -19.48
CA GLU A 61 15.33 -6.12 -18.03
C GLU A 61 16.66 -5.51 -17.55
N ASP A 62 17.80 -5.89 -18.14
CA ASP A 62 19.11 -5.32 -17.80
C ASP A 62 19.18 -3.83 -18.08
N LYS A 63 18.64 -3.38 -19.22
CA LYS A 63 18.58 -1.96 -19.57
C LYS A 63 17.68 -1.17 -18.64
N TYR A 64 16.54 -1.75 -18.23
CA TYR A 64 15.70 -1.15 -17.19
C TYR A 64 16.51 -0.95 -15.90
N TRP A 65 17.23 -1.98 -15.43
CA TRP A 65 18.00 -1.90 -14.18
C TRP A 65 19.19 -0.93 -14.27
N GLU A 66 19.81 -0.79 -15.43
CA GLU A 66 20.82 0.24 -15.71
C GLU A 66 20.23 1.64 -15.54
N LEU A 67 19.17 1.96 -16.29
CA LEU A 67 18.51 3.26 -16.22
C LEU A 67 17.92 3.55 -14.84
N TYR A 68 17.44 2.52 -14.15
CA TYR A 68 16.91 2.64 -12.79
C TYR A 68 18.01 2.99 -11.78
N ARG A 69 19.21 2.40 -11.90
CA ARG A 69 20.36 2.76 -11.06
C ARG A 69 20.77 4.21 -11.29
N ASP A 70 20.85 4.65 -12.54
CA ASP A 70 21.19 6.03 -12.88
C ASP A 70 20.16 7.03 -12.36
N PHE A 71 18.86 6.71 -12.49
CA PHE A 71 17.77 7.51 -11.95
C PHE A 71 17.81 7.61 -10.42
N ARG A 72 18.10 6.50 -9.73
CA ARG A 72 18.22 6.47 -8.27
C ARG A 72 19.42 7.29 -7.80
N GLY A 73 20.53 7.25 -8.54
CA GLY A 73 21.79 7.87 -8.17
C GLY A 73 22.18 7.54 -6.73
N ASP A 74 22.66 8.53 -6.00
CA ASP A 74 23.07 8.40 -4.60
C ASP A 74 21.88 8.37 -3.61
N GLY A 75 20.64 8.42 -4.13
CA GLY A 75 19.41 8.35 -3.33
C GLY A 75 18.98 9.65 -2.65
N HIS A 76 19.76 10.75 -2.79
CA HIS A 76 19.42 12.06 -2.22
C HIS A 76 18.19 12.69 -2.90
N TYR A 77 17.32 13.29 -2.08
CA TYR A 77 16.25 14.16 -2.59
C TYR A 77 16.82 15.54 -2.86
N ILE A 78 16.57 16.11 -4.04
CA ILE A 78 17.03 17.45 -4.37
C ILE A 78 15.79 18.33 -4.53
N PRO A 79 15.57 19.31 -3.63
CA PRO A 79 14.50 20.31 -3.75
C PRO A 79 14.63 21.16 -5.03
N VAL A 80 13.58 21.23 -5.84
CA VAL A 80 13.59 21.96 -7.13
C VAL A 80 12.41 22.92 -7.21
N LEU A 81 12.66 24.15 -7.67
CA LEU A 81 11.66 25.18 -7.92
C LEU A 81 11.00 24.99 -9.29
N LEU A 82 9.95 25.77 -9.58
CA LEU A 82 9.25 25.69 -10.87
C LEU A 82 10.11 26.04 -12.08
N ASP A 83 11.12 26.90 -11.89
CA ASP A 83 12.07 27.28 -12.93
C ASP A 83 13.20 26.25 -13.15
N GLY A 84 13.11 25.09 -12.47
CA GLY A 84 14.09 24.01 -12.57
C GLY A 84 15.35 24.22 -11.75
N LYS A 85 15.48 25.33 -11.01
CA LYS A 85 16.65 25.59 -10.17
C LYS A 85 16.53 24.94 -8.81
N LEU A 86 17.68 24.79 -8.16
CA LEU A 86 17.79 24.32 -6.78
C LEU A 86 17.03 25.26 -5.84
N ASP A 87 16.15 24.72 -5.01
CA ASP A 87 15.55 25.43 -3.89
C ASP A 87 16.58 25.52 -2.74
N LYS A 88 17.54 26.44 -2.91
CA LYS A 88 18.65 26.67 -1.97
C LYS A 88 18.17 27.07 -0.57
N MET A 89 17.01 27.71 -0.47
CA MET A 89 16.42 28.10 0.82
C MET A 89 16.01 26.85 1.60
N THR A 90 15.26 25.94 0.98
CA THR A 90 14.86 24.68 1.60
C THR A 90 16.09 23.85 1.99
N VAL A 91 17.10 23.75 1.11
CA VAL A 91 18.36 23.05 1.46
C VAL A 91 19.04 23.68 2.67
N SER A 92 19.22 25.00 2.66
CA SER A 92 19.93 25.71 3.74
C SER A 92 19.19 25.61 5.08
N ARG A 93 17.85 25.62 5.06
CA ARG A 93 17.01 25.47 6.24
C ARG A 93 17.21 24.12 6.93
N PHE A 94 17.38 23.05 6.17
CA PHE A 94 17.45 21.69 6.71
C PHE A 94 18.87 21.15 6.92
N VAL A 95 19.91 21.82 6.43
CA VAL A 95 21.31 21.45 6.75
C VAL A 95 21.56 21.36 8.27
N PRO A 96 21.16 22.34 9.11
CA PRO A 96 21.28 22.23 10.57
C PRO A 96 20.50 21.06 11.18
N GLU A 97 19.38 20.68 10.57
CA GLU A 97 18.56 19.55 11.02
C GLU A 97 19.26 18.20 10.75
N ILE A 98 19.91 18.06 9.60
CA ILE A 98 20.71 16.87 9.27
C ILE A 98 21.94 16.76 10.19
N GLU A 99 22.58 17.89 10.50
CA GLU A 99 23.68 17.95 11.46
C GLU A 99 23.22 17.52 12.87
N SER A 100 22.11 18.08 13.33
CA SER A 100 21.49 17.72 14.61
C SER A 100 21.13 16.24 14.68
N LYS A 101 20.65 15.68 13.57
CA LYS A 101 20.40 14.24 13.44
C LYS A 101 21.68 13.41 13.57
N ALA A 102 22.76 13.77 12.89
CA ALA A 102 24.03 13.05 12.99
C ALA A 102 24.54 13.04 14.44
N GLN A 103 24.50 14.19 15.13
CA GLN A 103 24.86 14.30 16.53
C GLN A 103 23.97 13.44 17.44
N TRP A 104 22.66 13.44 17.18
CA TRP A 104 21.71 12.60 17.92
C TRP A 104 22.01 11.11 17.72
N ILE A 105 22.26 10.64 16.49
CA ILE A 105 22.60 9.23 16.22
C ILE A 105 23.89 8.84 16.97
N ALA A 106 24.93 9.69 16.91
CA ALA A 106 26.18 9.47 17.63
C ALA A 106 25.95 9.34 19.15
N SER A 107 25.08 10.18 19.71
CA SER A 107 24.70 10.10 21.14
C SER A 107 23.98 8.78 21.47
N MET A 108 23.11 8.29 20.57
CA MET A 108 22.43 7.00 20.75
C MET A 108 23.41 5.83 20.69
N ALA A 109 24.38 5.87 19.77
CA ALA A 109 25.45 4.88 19.68
C ALA A 109 26.31 4.85 20.96
N SER A 110 26.64 6.03 21.49
CA SER A 110 27.37 6.17 22.76
C SER A 110 26.59 5.59 23.94
N LEU A 111 25.29 5.92 24.06
CA LEU A 111 24.42 5.39 25.10
C LEU A 111 24.32 3.86 25.05
N LEU A 112 24.14 3.29 23.85
CA LEU A 112 24.05 1.85 23.67
C LEU A 112 25.38 1.15 23.98
N THR A 113 26.51 1.75 23.61
CA THR A 113 27.85 1.20 23.90
C THR A 113 28.11 1.10 25.41
N LYS A 114 27.66 2.11 26.18
CA LYS A 114 27.76 2.15 27.64
C LYS A 114 26.87 1.12 28.36
N LYS A 115 25.82 0.60 27.71
CA LYS A 115 25.00 -0.46 28.29
C LYS A 115 25.80 -1.76 28.41
N LYS A 116 25.73 -2.42 29.58
CA LYS A 116 26.38 -3.72 29.82
C LYS A 116 25.80 -4.80 28.90
N ASN A 117 24.48 -4.98 28.96
CA ASN A 117 23.69 -5.92 28.17
C ASN A 117 22.32 -5.30 27.84
N LEU A 118 21.40 -6.10 27.29
CA LEU A 118 20.04 -5.67 26.89
C LEU A 118 18.95 -6.41 27.69
N SER A 119 19.25 -6.85 28.91
CA SER A 119 18.27 -7.58 29.74
C SER A 119 17.13 -6.69 30.22
N ASP A 120 17.42 -5.41 30.49
CA ASP A 120 16.43 -4.39 30.82
C ASP A 120 15.41 -4.20 29.69
N VAL A 121 15.87 -4.21 28.44
CA VAL A 121 14.99 -4.16 27.26
C VAL A 121 14.04 -5.34 27.24
N LYS A 122 14.54 -6.57 27.48
CA LYS A 122 13.70 -7.78 27.51
C LYS A 122 12.64 -7.70 28.60
N THR A 123 13.01 -7.27 29.81
CA THR A 123 12.06 -7.06 30.91
C THR A 123 10.99 -6.03 30.56
N ALA A 124 11.36 -4.94 29.88
CA ALA A 124 10.41 -3.92 29.45
C ALA A 124 9.45 -4.46 28.37
N VAL A 125 9.95 -5.23 27.41
CA VAL A 125 9.13 -5.91 26.38
C VAL A 125 8.15 -6.90 27.04
N ASP A 126 8.61 -7.75 27.95
CA ASP A 126 7.77 -8.71 28.67
C ASP A 126 6.70 -8.01 29.51
N THR A 127 7.05 -6.86 30.12
CA THR A 127 6.10 -6.05 30.89
C THR A 127 5.02 -5.47 29.98
N LEU A 128 5.41 -4.93 28.82
CA LEU A 128 4.47 -4.40 27.84
C LEU A 128 3.54 -5.49 27.30
N ASP A 129 4.07 -6.67 26.98
CA ASP A 129 3.26 -7.81 26.54
C ASP A 129 2.25 -8.24 27.63
N LYS A 130 2.68 -8.38 28.88
CA LYS A 130 1.78 -8.69 30.00
C LYS A 130 0.64 -7.67 30.14
N ARG A 131 0.94 -6.37 29.97
CA ARG A 131 -0.08 -5.31 29.99
C ARG A 131 -1.04 -5.42 28.82
N LEU A 132 -0.53 -5.76 27.62
CA LEU A 132 -1.34 -5.98 26.44
C LEU A 132 -2.28 -7.19 26.62
N GLN A 133 -1.76 -8.31 27.13
CA GLN A 133 -2.57 -9.50 27.43
C GLN A 133 -3.62 -9.21 28.50
N LYS A 134 -3.31 -8.40 29.52
CA LYS A 134 -4.30 -7.97 30.50
C LYS A 134 -5.40 -7.11 29.87
N ALA A 135 -5.05 -6.14 29.04
CA ALA A 135 -6.04 -5.32 28.33
C ALA A 135 -6.92 -6.17 27.39
N LEU A 136 -6.33 -7.17 26.73
CA LEU A 136 -7.07 -8.12 25.89
C LEU A 136 -8.05 -8.98 26.70
N SER A 137 -7.63 -9.50 27.85
CA SER A 137 -8.50 -10.28 28.74
C SER A 137 -9.69 -9.46 29.27
N LEU A 138 -9.50 -8.16 29.50
CA LEU A 138 -10.57 -7.25 29.92
C LEU A 138 -11.54 -6.98 28.77
N LYS A 139 -11.04 -6.83 27.54
CA LYS A 139 -11.89 -6.74 26.34
C LYS A 139 -12.76 -7.99 26.18
N GLU A 140 -12.20 -9.17 26.38
CA GLU A 140 -12.96 -10.42 26.38
C GLU A 140 -14.05 -10.41 27.47
N LYS A 141 -13.68 -10.05 28.71
CA LYS A 141 -14.63 -9.93 29.83
C LYS A 141 -15.78 -8.95 29.53
N ILE A 142 -15.49 -7.80 28.93
CA ILE A 142 -16.50 -6.81 28.52
C ILE A 142 -17.43 -7.38 27.44
N THR A 143 -16.85 -8.12 26.49
CA THR A 143 -17.57 -8.70 25.34
C THR A 143 -18.56 -9.78 25.77
N PHE A 144 -18.17 -10.59 26.75
CA PHE A 144 -18.93 -11.76 27.22
C PHE A 144 -19.52 -11.58 28.63
N ALA A 145 -19.61 -10.35 29.13
CA ALA A 145 -20.21 -10.04 30.42
C ALA A 145 -21.65 -10.55 30.50
N LYS A 146 -22.03 -11.14 31.64
CA LYS A 146 -23.36 -11.73 31.83
C LYS A 146 -24.44 -10.70 32.07
N ASP A 147 -24.07 -9.57 32.68
CA ASP A 147 -24.95 -8.48 33.03
C ASP A 147 -24.23 -7.12 32.91
N ASP A 148 -25.02 -6.05 32.97
CA ASP A 148 -24.52 -4.68 32.84
C ASP A 148 -23.59 -4.26 33.98
N LYS A 149 -23.72 -4.88 35.16
CA LYS A 149 -22.87 -4.58 36.32
C LYS A 149 -21.47 -5.15 36.12
N GLU A 150 -21.36 -6.41 35.70
CA GLU A 150 -20.09 -7.05 35.34
C GLU A 150 -19.42 -6.28 34.20
N LYS A 151 -20.19 -5.89 33.19
CA LYS A 151 -19.70 -5.11 32.05
C LYS A 151 -19.16 -3.75 32.49
N ALA A 152 -19.89 -3.02 33.34
CA ALA A 152 -19.48 -1.72 33.85
C ALA A 152 -18.20 -1.82 34.70
N LEU A 153 -18.08 -2.83 35.56
CA LEU A 153 -16.87 -3.07 36.36
C LEU A 153 -15.67 -3.39 35.47
N ALA A 154 -15.83 -4.31 34.51
CA ALA A 154 -14.77 -4.67 33.56
C ALA A 154 -14.34 -3.48 32.69
N PHE A 155 -15.29 -2.60 32.35
CA PHE A 155 -15.03 -1.37 31.62
C PHE A 155 -14.17 -0.38 32.43
N VAL A 156 -14.50 -0.16 33.71
CA VAL A 156 -13.67 0.67 34.61
C VAL A 156 -12.26 0.08 34.75
N GLU A 157 -12.13 -1.23 34.96
CA GLU A 157 -10.84 -1.92 35.00
C GLU A 157 -10.06 -1.75 33.68
N SER A 158 -10.75 -1.80 32.53
CA SER A 158 -10.14 -1.59 31.21
C SER A 158 -9.53 -0.21 31.08
N LYS A 159 -10.20 0.85 31.54
CA LYS A 159 -9.65 2.22 31.52
C LYS A 159 -8.31 2.29 32.25
N TYR A 160 -8.24 1.74 33.48
CA TYR A 160 -6.98 1.71 34.24
C TYR A 160 -5.92 0.80 33.60
N SER A 161 -6.33 -0.31 32.99
CA SER A 161 -5.41 -1.19 32.26
C SER A 161 -4.80 -0.50 31.04
N MET A 162 -5.56 0.35 30.34
CA MET A 162 -5.08 1.12 29.19
C MET A 162 -4.10 2.22 29.60
N ILE A 163 -4.29 2.83 30.77
CA ILE A 163 -3.29 3.73 31.38
C ILE A 163 -1.99 2.96 31.68
N GLY A 164 -2.10 1.81 32.34
CA GLY A 164 -0.92 0.97 32.64
C GLY A 164 -0.22 0.43 31.38
N LEU A 165 -0.95 0.23 30.28
CA LEU A 165 -0.39 -0.14 28.98
C LEU A 165 0.44 1.02 28.39
N LYS A 166 -0.09 2.25 28.43
CA LYS A 166 0.62 3.47 28.04
C LYS A 166 1.91 3.65 28.87
N ASP A 167 1.84 3.47 30.18
CA ASP A 167 2.99 3.63 31.06
C ASP A 167 4.09 2.59 30.75
N ALA A 168 3.71 1.33 30.53
CA ALA A 168 4.65 0.28 30.12
C ALA A 168 5.27 0.56 28.75
N TYR A 169 4.50 1.13 27.81
CA TYR A 169 5.01 1.54 26.51
C TYR A 169 6.05 2.67 26.65
N ASN A 170 5.75 3.70 27.44
CA ASN A 170 6.67 4.80 27.72
C ASN A 170 7.96 4.30 28.39
N ALA A 171 7.83 3.39 29.36
CA ALA A 171 8.99 2.76 29.99
C ALA A 171 9.86 1.98 29.00
N LEU A 172 9.25 1.27 28.03
CA LEU A 172 10.00 0.66 26.94
C LEU A 172 10.74 1.71 26.13
N MET A 173 10.10 2.82 25.73
CA MET A 173 10.72 3.86 24.92
C MET A 173 11.94 4.49 25.60
N THR A 174 11.86 4.72 26.92
CA THR A 174 12.99 5.18 27.73
C THR A 174 14.14 4.16 27.79
N THR A 175 13.83 2.86 27.68
CA THR A 175 14.82 1.77 27.71
C THR A 175 15.50 1.55 26.36
N ILE A 176 14.81 1.84 25.26
CA ILE A 176 15.30 1.69 23.87
C ILE A 176 15.40 3.01 23.09
N PRO A 177 16.01 4.09 23.62
CA PRO A 177 16.11 5.36 22.90
C PRO A 177 16.91 5.24 21.60
N PHE A 178 17.77 4.23 21.49
CA PHE A 178 18.53 3.91 20.28
C PHE A 178 17.69 3.23 19.16
N LEU A 179 16.46 2.80 19.45
CA LEU A 179 15.53 2.21 18.47
C LEU A 179 14.38 3.16 18.08
N VAL A 180 14.29 4.37 18.63
CA VAL A 180 13.26 5.35 18.26
C VAL A 180 13.69 6.24 17.09
N SER A 181 12.78 6.96 16.45
CA SER A 181 13.12 7.89 15.37
C SER A 181 13.85 9.14 15.86
N TYR A 182 14.60 9.79 14.97
CA TYR A 182 15.04 11.16 15.21
C TYR A 182 13.80 12.07 15.29
N LYS A 183 13.72 12.94 16.32
CA LYS A 183 12.52 13.72 16.69
C LYS A 183 11.31 12.88 17.13
N PHE A 184 11.56 11.74 17.78
CA PHE A 184 10.48 10.91 18.33
C PHE A 184 9.53 11.69 19.27
N PRO A 185 8.20 11.51 19.17
CA PRO A 185 7.51 10.76 18.12
C PRO A 185 7.30 11.60 16.84
N VAL A 186 7.50 10.98 15.68
CA VAL A 186 7.24 11.59 14.36
C VAL A 186 5.81 11.29 13.90
N ASP A 187 5.00 12.33 13.65
CA ASP A 187 3.65 12.14 13.10
C ASP A 187 3.70 11.84 11.59
N HIS A 188 3.79 10.55 11.26
CA HIS A 188 3.82 10.09 9.87
C HIS A 188 2.53 10.38 9.10
N PHE A 189 1.38 10.43 9.79
CA PHE A 189 0.10 10.73 9.16
C PHE A 189 0.03 12.21 8.79
N GLN A 190 0.30 13.10 9.74
CA GLN A 190 0.30 14.54 9.49
C GLN A 190 1.33 14.94 8.42
N LEU A 191 2.52 14.35 8.44
CA LEU A 191 3.52 14.58 7.38
C LEU A 191 3.02 14.12 6.00
N ARG A 192 2.23 13.05 5.95
CA ARG A 192 1.63 12.57 4.70
C ARG A 192 0.51 13.49 4.23
N GLU A 193 -0.39 13.88 5.13
CA GLU A 193 -1.50 14.81 4.87
C GLU A 193 -0.97 16.15 4.35
N ASN A 194 -0.04 16.78 5.08
CA ASN A 194 0.59 18.04 4.69
C ASN A 194 1.25 17.99 3.31
N TYR A 195 1.78 16.84 2.90
CA TYR A 195 2.36 16.67 1.57
C TYR A 195 1.28 16.49 0.51
N ASP A 196 0.24 15.69 0.80
CA ASP A 196 -0.85 15.43 -0.13
C ASP A 196 -1.64 16.71 -0.46
N ASP A 197 -1.73 17.67 0.47
CA ASP A 197 -2.36 18.99 0.25
C ASP A 197 -1.67 19.85 -0.82
N VAL A 198 -0.35 19.71 -0.96
CA VAL A 198 0.47 20.64 -1.76
C VAL A 198 1.16 19.99 -2.95
N LYS A 199 1.14 18.64 -3.05
CA LYS A 199 1.92 17.88 -4.04
C LYS A 199 1.66 18.24 -5.50
N PHE A 200 0.44 18.68 -5.82
CA PHE A 200 0.01 19.06 -7.18
C PHE A 200 -0.03 20.58 -7.42
N SER A 201 0.33 21.38 -6.43
CA SER A 201 0.31 22.84 -6.58
C SER A 201 1.33 23.31 -7.61
N LYS A 202 0.94 24.33 -8.37
CA LYS A 202 1.78 25.08 -9.32
C LYS A 202 2.09 26.49 -8.82
N ASP A 203 1.67 26.84 -7.61
CA ASP A 203 2.05 28.10 -6.96
C ASP A 203 3.50 27.98 -6.46
N VAL A 204 4.31 29.02 -6.66
CA VAL A 204 5.73 29.04 -6.27
C VAL A 204 5.92 28.80 -4.77
N LYS A 205 5.11 29.43 -3.91
CA LYS A 205 5.18 29.29 -2.45
C LYS A 205 4.79 27.88 -2.03
N GLU A 206 3.74 27.33 -2.63
CA GLU A 206 3.30 25.96 -2.34
C GLU A 206 4.29 24.91 -2.87
N VAL A 207 5.01 25.19 -3.96
CA VAL A 207 6.10 24.33 -4.45
C VAL A 207 7.27 24.32 -3.47
N GLN A 208 7.62 25.47 -2.90
CA GLN A 208 8.62 25.54 -1.83
C GLN A 208 8.13 24.77 -0.59
N ARG A 209 6.89 24.99 -0.15
CA ARG A 209 6.30 24.23 0.97
C ARG A 209 6.30 22.72 0.71
N LYS A 210 5.96 22.28 -0.50
CA LYS A 210 6.05 20.88 -0.94
C LYS A 210 7.47 20.34 -0.80
N ASN A 211 8.46 21.11 -1.24
CA ASN A 211 9.87 20.76 -1.10
C ASN A 211 10.27 20.63 0.38
N GLU A 212 9.87 21.58 1.22
CA GLU A 212 10.16 21.56 2.65
C GLU A 212 9.57 20.33 3.34
N VAL A 213 8.27 20.07 3.14
CA VAL A 213 7.58 18.93 3.76
C VAL A 213 8.20 17.61 3.29
N TYR A 214 8.45 17.46 1.98
CA TYR A 214 9.02 16.22 1.46
C TYR A 214 10.47 16.02 1.87
N PHE A 215 11.27 17.10 1.91
CA PHE A 215 12.66 16.99 2.34
C PHE A 215 12.75 16.66 3.83
N PHE A 216 11.96 17.32 4.67
CA PHE A 216 11.88 16.99 6.10
C PHE A 216 11.48 15.53 6.31
N ARG A 217 10.50 15.01 5.56
CA ARG A 217 10.14 13.58 5.58
C ARG A 217 11.34 12.67 5.29
N LYS A 218 12.23 13.02 4.35
CA LYS A 218 13.44 12.20 4.09
C LYS A 218 14.43 12.21 5.26
N ILE A 219 14.42 13.27 6.07
CA ILE A 219 15.28 13.40 7.24
C ILE A 219 14.72 12.59 8.42
N VAL A 220 13.41 12.62 8.66
CA VAL A 220 12.79 12.00 9.86
C VAL A 220 12.15 10.62 9.63
N GLN A 221 11.84 10.25 8.39
CA GLN A 221 11.23 8.96 8.03
C GLN A 221 12.27 7.93 7.58
N ASP A 222 13.35 7.76 8.35
CA ASP A 222 14.42 6.82 8.07
C ASP A 222 14.83 5.97 9.29
N GLY A 223 15.92 5.20 9.18
CA GLY A 223 16.37 4.33 10.26
C GLY A 223 17.73 3.71 9.98
N ALA A 224 18.24 2.98 10.96
CA ALA A 224 19.53 2.30 10.88
C ALA A 224 19.46 1.08 9.97
N GLN A 225 20.51 0.84 9.18
CA GLN A 225 20.58 -0.27 8.25
C GLN A 225 21.70 -1.24 8.65
N ASN A 226 21.61 -2.48 8.18
CA ASN A 226 22.79 -3.34 8.21
C ASN A 226 23.88 -2.73 7.31
N PRO A 227 25.18 -2.82 7.69
CA PRO A 227 26.27 -2.31 6.85
C PRO A 227 26.32 -2.88 5.42
N ASP A 228 25.74 -4.06 5.21
CA ASP A 228 25.60 -4.73 3.91
C ASP A 228 24.30 -4.35 3.15
N ASN A 229 23.53 -3.39 3.67
CA ASN A 229 22.24 -2.94 3.18
C ASN A 229 21.15 -4.04 3.11
N SER A 230 21.33 -5.18 3.79
CA SER A 230 20.37 -6.30 3.75
C SER A 230 19.06 -6.04 4.52
N GLY A 231 18.96 -4.96 5.31
CA GLY A 231 17.73 -4.62 6.01
C GLY A 231 17.81 -3.35 6.86
N SER A 232 16.69 -2.64 6.96
CA SER A 232 16.50 -1.39 7.73
C SER A 232 15.50 -1.59 8.86
N ASP A 233 15.64 -0.81 9.93
CA ASP A 233 14.67 -0.76 11.04
C ASP A 233 13.64 0.37 10.92
N SER A 234 13.68 1.18 9.85
CA SER A 234 12.79 2.35 9.63
C SER A 234 11.30 2.05 9.82
N PHE A 235 10.80 0.91 9.32
CA PHE A 235 9.41 0.49 9.53
C PHE A 235 9.07 0.24 11.00
N MET A 236 10.00 -0.31 11.77
CA MET A 236 9.80 -0.52 13.20
C MET A 236 9.80 0.81 13.95
N ARG A 237 10.74 1.71 13.63
CA ARG A 237 10.80 3.05 14.24
C ARG A 237 9.51 3.84 14.00
N ALA A 238 9.04 3.85 12.76
CA ALA A 238 7.79 4.54 12.40
C ALA A 238 6.55 3.96 13.08
N ALA A 239 6.51 2.65 13.31
CA ALA A 239 5.42 2.01 14.06
C ALA A 239 5.48 2.40 15.55
N LEU A 240 6.68 2.55 16.12
CA LEU A 240 6.86 3.10 17.46
C LEU A 240 6.38 4.56 17.56
N ASP A 241 6.68 5.39 16.56
CA ASP A 241 6.18 6.77 16.53
C ASP A 241 4.65 6.81 16.55
N THR A 242 4.02 6.00 15.69
CA THR A 242 2.56 5.96 15.56
C THR A 242 1.88 5.46 16.83
N LEU A 243 2.41 4.39 17.44
CA LEU A 243 1.91 3.90 18.73
C LEU A 243 2.07 4.92 19.86
N ALA A 244 3.17 5.68 19.86
CA ALA A 244 3.37 6.72 20.87
C ALA A 244 2.28 7.79 20.78
N ILE A 245 1.91 8.20 19.56
CA ILE A 245 0.83 9.16 19.30
C ILE A 245 -0.53 8.56 19.69
N ASP A 246 -0.83 7.34 19.23
CA ASP A 246 -2.09 6.65 19.53
C ASP A 246 -2.29 6.45 21.05
N LEU A 247 -1.20 6.21 21.80
CA LEU A 247 -1.23 6.04 23.26
C LEU A 247 -1.19 7.36 24.04
N GLN A 248 -1.05 8.53 23.40
CA GLN A 248 -1.22 9.80 24.11
C GLN A 248 -2.64 9.91 24.68
N ASN A 249 -3.62 9.52 23.87
CA ASN A 249 -5.05 9.46 24.21
C ASN A 249 -5.56 8.02 24.01
N PRO A 250 -5.19 7.09 24.92
CA PRO A 250 -5.52 5.69 24.73
C PRO A 250 -7.04 5.48 24.76
N PRO A 251 -7.59 4.59 23.92
CA PRO A 251 -9.00 4.24 23.97
C PRO A 251 -9.32 3.56 25.31
N GLU A 252 -10.57 3.64 25.75
CA GLU A 252 -11.03 3.03 27.00
C GLU A 252 -11.03 1.48 26.94
N ILE A 253 -11.14 0.93 25.72
CA ILE A 253 -11.06 -0.49 25.41
C ILE A 253 -10.03 -0.70 24.30
N LEU A 254 -9.21 -1.75 24.43
CA LEU A 254 -8.21 -2.11 23.43
C LEU A 254 -8.84 -2.36 22.05
N THR A 255 -8.54 -1.48 21.08
CA THR A 255 -8.98 -1.62 19.70
C THR A 255 -8.16 -2.67 18.96
N GLU A 256 -8.70 -3.22 17.87
CA GLU A 256 -7.98 -4.21 17.06
C GLU A 256 -6.72 -3.64 16.40
N ASN A 257 -6.78 -2.39 15.92
CA ASN A 257 -5.62 -1.72 15.34
C ASN A 257 -4.48 -1.60 16.36
N LEU A 258 -4.79 -1.12 17.57
CA LEU A 258 -3.80 -0.94 18.64
C LEU A 258 -3.25 -2.28 19.13
N ARG A 259 -4.10 -3.30 19.31
CA ARG A 259 -3.67 -4.67 19.67
C ARG A 259 -2.68 -5.21 18.65
N HIS A 260 -3.06 -5.21 17.38
CA HIS A 260 -2.24 -5.75 16.30
C HIS A 260 -0.88 -5.05 16.19
N ASP A 261 -0.85 -3.73 16.33
CA ASP A 261 0.37 -2.95 16.16
C ASP A 261 1.30 -3.07 17.37
N LEU A 262 0.77 -3.10 18.59
CA LEU A 262 1.54 -3.41 19.80
C LEU A 262 2.13 -4.81 19.73
N GLU A 263 1.35 -5.83 19.37
CA GLU A 263 1.87 -7.19 19.19
C GLU A 263 2.99 -7.27 18.16
N TRP A 264 2.83 -6.56 17.04
CA TRP A 264 3.87 -6.51 16.01
C TRP A 264 5.13 -5.82 16.52
N VAL A 265 5.01 -4.69 17.22
CA VAL A 265 6.14 -3.93 17.78
C VAL A 265 6.86 -4.72 18.87
N ILE A 266 6.15 -5.34 19.81
CA ILE A 266 6.71 -6.21 20.85
C ILE A 266 7.61 -7.27 20.21
N ARG A 267 7.08 -8.00 19.20
CA ARG A 267 7.85 -9.00 18.46
C ARG A 267 8.98 -8.37 17.66
N ALA A 268 8.80 -7.22 17.04
CA ALA A 268 9.82 -6.57 16.22
C ALA A 268 11.02 -6.13 17.05
N VAL A 269 10.77 -5.53 18.22
CA VAL A 269 11.79 -5.12 19.19
C VAL A 269 12.51 -6.34 19.76
N ASP A 270 11.78 -7.35 20.25
CA ASP A 270 12.40 -8.57 20.78
C ASP A 270 13.28 -9.27 19.74
N ASN A 271 12.77 -9.43 18.50
CA ASN A 271 13.54 -10.01 17.41
C ASN A 271 14.77 -9.17 17.07
N HIS A 272 14.70 -7.83 17.10
CA HIS A 272 15.85 -6.97 16.85
C HIS A 272 16.93 -7.16 17.92
N ILE A 273 16.52 -7.15 19.18
CA ILE A 273 17.43 -7.31 20.33
C ILE A 273 18.07 -8.70 20.31
N SER A 274 17.27 -9.74 20.10
CA SER A 274 17.71 -11.14 20.13
C SER A 274 18.55 -11.52 18.89
N ARG A 275 18.22 -11.02 17.70
CA ARG A 275 18.97 -11.34 16.46
C ARG A 275 20.30 -10.61 16.35
N TYR A 276 20.34 -9.34 16.75
CA TYR A 276 21.51 -8.50 16.51
C TYR A 276 22.40 -8.37 17.75
N GLY A 277 21.82 -8.31 18.95
CA GLY A 277 22.56 -8.01 20.17
C GLY A 277 23.18 -6.60 20.14
N LYS A 278 23.88 -6.25 21.22
CA LYS A 278 24.43 -4.90 21.43
C LYS A 278 25.40 -4.47 20.33
N GLU A 279 26.40 -5.30 20.03
CA GLU A 279 27.48 -4.94 19.12
C GLU A 279 26.99 -4.65 17.70
N LYS A 280 26.10 -5.49 17.17
CA LYS A 280 25.57 -5.28 15.82
C LYS A 280 24.61 -4.11 15.77
N LEU A 281 23.84 -3.84 16.82
CA LEU A 281 23.03 -2.62 16.91
C LEU A 281 23.90 -1.36 16.92
N VAL A 282 25.03 -1.35 17.63
CA VAL A 282 26.01 -0.24 17.57
C VAL A 282 26.55 -0.09 16.14
N LYS A 283 26.94 -1.18 15.47
CA LYS A 283 27.39 -1.11 14.06
C LYS A 283 26.34 -0.51 13.13
N ARG A 284 25.06 -0.83 13.33
CA ARG A 284 23.95 -0.25 12.55
C ARG A 284 23.78 1.25 12.83
N LEU A 285 23.91 1.69 14.08
CA LEU A 285 23.87 3.12 14.41
C LEU A 285 25.05 3.88 13.82
N ASN A 286 26.26 3.30 13.86
CA ASN A 286 27.45 3.91 13.25
C ASN A 286 27.30 3.98 11.71
N GLU A 287 26.73 2.96 11.06
CA GLU A 287 26.38 3.05 9.63
C GLU A 287 25.43 4.23 9.38
N TRP A 288 24.40 4.37 10.21
CA TRP A 288 23.41 5.43 10.06
C TRP A 288 24.00 6.82 10.27
N GLU A 289 24.88 6.97 11.26
CA GLU A 289 25.62 8.20 11.52
C GLU A 289 26.49 8.57 10.31
N GLU A 290 27.31 7.64 9.84
CA GLU A 290 28.22 7.87 8.71
C GLU A 290 27.45 8.17 7.41
N ARG A 291 26.33 7.48 7.17
CA ARG A 291 25.45 7.80 6.05
C ARG A 291 24.84 9.20 6.18
N THR A 292 24.42 9.59 7.38
CA THR A 292 23.88 10.93 7.65
C THR A 292 24.95 12.01 7.48
N LYS A 293 26.20 11.76 7.87
CA LYS A 293 27.34 12.67 7.63
C LYS A 293 27.66 12.82 6.14
N ARG A 294 27.63 11.72 5.37
CA ARG A 294 27.77 11.79 3.90
C ARG A 294 26.65 12.62 3.26
N GLU A 295 25.42 12.44 3.74
CA GLU A 295 24.27 13.23 3.31
C GLU A 295 24.44 14.73 3.65
N LEU A 296 24.88 15.04 4.88
CA LEU A 296 25.20 16.42 5.29
C LEU A 296 26.26 17.06 4.39
N ALA A 297 27.36 16.35 4.15
CA ALA A 297 28.45 16.81 3.29
C ALA A 297 27.95 17.06 1.86
N PHE A 298 27.11 16.17 1.33
CA PHE A 298 26.47 16.34 0.02
C PHE A 298 25.63 17.62 -0.03
N TYR A 299 24.73 17.88 0.92
CA TYR A 299 23.88 19.08 0.87
C TYR A 299 24.65 20.38 1.12
N ILE A 300 25.70 20.35 1.95
CA ILE A 300 26.62 21.50 2.11
C ILE A 300 27.32 21.79 0.78
N ALA A 301 27.82 20.76 0.09
CA ALA A 301 28.44 20.89 -1.21
C ALA A 301 27.45 21.36 -2.28
N LEU A 302 26.21 20.86 -2.24
CA LEU A 302 25.14 21.19 -3.19
C LEU A 302 24.71 22.65 -3.08
N LYS A 303 24.52 23.18 -1.86
CA LYS A 303 24.17 24.60 -1.69
C LYS A 303 25.30 25.54 -2.14
N ASN A 304 26.54 25.07 -2.08
CA ASN A 304 27.75 25.80 -2.42
C ASN A 304 28.21 25.59 -3.88
N ASP A 305 27.45 24.86 -4.71
CA ASP A 305 27.78 24.55 -6.11
C ASP A 305 29.14 23.87 -6.30
N ARG A 306 29.54 23.00 -5.37
CA ARG A 306 30.84 22.32 -5.37
C ARG A 306 30.72 20.85 -4.96
N VAL A 307 29.82 20.11 -5.61
CA VAL A 307 29.65 18.67 -5.33
C VAL A 307 30.71 17.88 -6.06
N LYS A 308 31.45 17.03 -5.34
CA LYS A 308 32.48 16.18 -5.95
C LYS A 308 31.84 15.05 -6.76
N ALA A 309 32.26 14.90 -8.02
CA ALA A 309 31.84 13.83 -8.92
C ALA A 309 33.11 13.19 -9.53
N GLY A 310 33.57 12.07 -8.96
CA GLY A 310 34.86 11.49 -9.34
C GLY A 310 36.02 12.46 -9.03
N ASP A 311 36.76 12.86 -10.06
CA ASP A 311 37.95 13.72 -9.96
C ASP A 311 37.65 15.21 -10.20
N HIS A 312 36.41 15.58 -10.55
CA HIS A 312 35.98 16.98 -10.76
C HIS A 312 34.86 17.41 -9.80
N PHE A 313 34.51 18.70 -9.87
CA PHE A 313 33.38 19.27 -9.14
C PHE A 313 32.25 19.62 -10.11
N GLU A 314 31.02 19.28 -9.74
CA GLU A 314 29.78 19.65 -10.42
C GLU A 314 29.03 20.73 -9.63
N THR A 315 28.45 21.68 -10.37
CA THR A 315 27.48 22.66 -9.88
C THR A 315 26.12 22.01 -9.60
N SER A 316 25.26 22.68 -8.83
CA SER A 316 23.90 22.17 -8.60
C SER A 316 23.10 22.03 -9.90
N MET A 317 23.31 22.91 -10.89
CA MET A 317 22.63 22.85 -12.18
C MET A 317 23.06 21.63 -13.01
N GLU A 318 24.34 21.27 -13.00
CA GLU A 318 24.84 20.07 -13.70
C GLU A 318 24.25 18.80 -13.08
N ILE A 319 24.19 18.73 -11.74
CA ILE A 319 23.57 17.60 -11.03
C ILE A 319 22.08 17.50 -11.36
N LEU A 320 21.37 18.62 -11.33
CA LEU A 320 19.95 18.66 -11.67
C LEU A 320 19.71 18.23 -13.11
N SER A 321 20.52 18.71 -14.04
CA SER A 321 20.47 18.31 -15.46
C SER A 321 20.72 16.82 -15.65
N ARG A 322 21.74 16.25 -15.00
CA ARG A 322 22.03 14.82 -15.03
C ARG A 322 20.88 13.98 -14.45
N LYS A 323 20.31 14.41 -13.32
CA LYS A 323 19.18 13.74 -12.68
C LYS A 323 17.91 13.80 -13.52
N GLU A 324 17.63 14.95 -14.12
CA GLU A 324 16.48 15.12 -15.02
C GLU A 324 16.65 14.29 -16.29
N LYS A 325 17.87 14.24 -16.86
CA LYS A 325 18.20 13.35 -17.98
C LYS A 325 17.98 11.88 -17.60
N ALA A 326 18.48 11.43 -16.46
CA ALA A 326 18.30 10.04 -16.00
C ALA A 326 16.81 9.71 -15.78
N ARG A 327 16.06 10.63 -15.17
CA ARG A 327 14.60 10.52 -15.01
C ARG A 327 13.89 10.41 -16.35
N TYR A 328 14.21 11.30 -17.30
CA TYR A 328 13.65 11.30 -18.64
C TYR A 328 13.93 9.96 -19.33
N LEU A 329 15.18 9.50 -19.33
CA LEU A 329 15.58 8.26 -19.99
C LEU A 329 14.85 7.03 -19.41
N LEU A 330 14.76 6.93 -18.08
CA LEU A 330 14.00 5.84 -17.44
C LEU A 330 12.50 5.94 -17.78
N LYS A 331 11.91 7.13 -17.65
CA LYS A 331 10.49 7.36 -17.92
C LYS A 331 10.17 7.03 -19.38
N ASP A 332 10.97 7.53 -20.32
CA ASP A 332 10.80 7.29 -21.75
C ASP A 332 10.93 5.81 -22.10
N TYR A 333 11.92 5.12 -21.53
CA TYR A 333 12.10 3.68 -21.71
C TYR A 333 10.89 2.88 -21.21
N VAL A 334 10.44 3.15 -19.98
CA VAL A 334 9.30 2.45 -19.38
C VAL A 334 8.01 2.73 -20.14
N LEU A 335 7.71 3.98 -20.50
CA LEU A 335 6.49 4.33 -21.22
C LEU A 335 6.50 3.80 -22.67
N SER A 336 7.66 3.80 -23.33
CA SER A 336 7.81 3.15 -24.63
C SER A 336 7.55 1.65 -24.54
N LYS A 337 8.02 0.98 -23.47
CA LYS A 337 7.71 -0.42 -23.22
C LYS A 337 6.24 -0.65 -22.89
N GLN A 338 5.63 0.18 -22.05
CA GLN A 338 4.19 0.11 -21.77
C GLN A 338 3.34 0.33 -23.03
N LYS A 339 3.78 1.18 -23.96
CA LYS A 339 3.16 1.32 -25.29
C LYS A 339 3.26 0.02 -26.10
N GLU A 340 4.44 -0.61 -26.17
CA GLU A 340 4.59 -1.92 -26.85
C GLU A 340 3.63 -2.98 -26.26
N VAL A 341 3.48 -2.99 -24.93
CA VAL A 341 2.52 -3.84 -24.22
C VAL A 341 1.10 -3.53 -24.65
N TYR A 342 0.72 -2.25 -24.64
CA TYR A 342 -0.61 -1.80 -25.05
C TYR A 342 -0.92 -2.27 -26.48
N GLU A 343 -0.02 -2.02 -27.42
CA GLU A 343 -0.19 -2.36 -28.84
C GLU A 343 -0.23 -3.88 -29.10
N TYR A 344 0.53 -4.67 -28.33
CA TYR A 344 0.49 -6.13 -28.41
C TYR A 344 -0.87 -6.67 -27.96
N TRP A 345 -1.32 -6.26 -26.76
CA TRP A 345 -2.56 -6.79 -26.17
C TRP A 345 -3.82 -6.20 -26.80
N ALA A 346 -3.76 -4.99 -27.38
CA ALA A 346 -4.85 -4.40 -28.14
C ALA A 346 -5.30 -5.28 -29.33
N LYS A 347 -4.39 -6.08 -29.89
CA LYS A 347 -4.67 -7.02 -31.00
C LYS A 347 -5.33 -8.32 -30.53
N GLN A 348 -5.43 -8.55 -29.23
CA GLN A 348 -5.94 -9.80 -28.66
C GLN A 348 -7.46 -9.70 -28.40
N SER A 349 -8.10 -10.85 -28.21
CA SER A 349 -9.53 -10.91 -27.88
C SER A 349 -9.83 -10.15 -26.58
N LEU A 350 -11.07 -9.68 -26.43
CA LEU A 350 -11.55 -9.02 -25.21
C LEU A 350 -11.26 -9.85 -23.95
N LEU A 351 -11.49 -11.16 -23.99
CA LEU A 351 -11.18 -12.05 -22.86
C LEU A 351 -9.69 -12.05 -22.53
N ASN A 352 -8.80 -12.14 -23.52
CA ASN A 352 -7.35 -12.13 -23.27
C ASN A 352 -6.85 -10.78 -22.76
N ARG A 353 -7.43 -9.66 -23.22
CA ARG A 353 -7.17 -8.32 -22.66
C ARG A 353 -7.55 -8.26 -21.18
N ALA A 354 -8.73 -8.78 -20.81
CA ALA A 354 -9.18 -8.84 -19.42
C ALA A 354 -8.29 -9.74 -18.56
N LEU A 355 -7.94 -10.94 -19.05
CA LEU A 355 -7.06 -11.87 -18.35
C LEU A 355 -5.67 -11.28 -18.11
N PHE A 356 -5.09 -10.62 -19.12
CA PHE A 356 -3.79 -9.96 -18.98
C PHE A 356 -3.81 -8.85 -17.93
N SER A 357 -4.82 -7.97 -17.98
CA SER A 357 -4.95 -6.89 -17.00
C SER A 357 -5.10 -7.42 -15.59
N LEU A 358 -6.02 -8.38 -15.36
CA LEU A 358 -6.23 -8.97 -14.04
C LEU A 358 -4.99 -9.71 -13.55
N GLU A 359 -4.39 -10.57 -14.38
CA GLU A 359 -3.21 -11.33 -14.00
C GLU A 359 -2.04 -10.42 -13.60
N THR A 360 -1.76 -9.40 -14.41
CA THR A 360 -0.69 -8.43 -14.16
C THR A 360 -0.94 -7.62 -12.88
N ILE A 361 -2.17 -7.15 -12.66
CA ILE A 361 -2.56 -6.41 -11.45
C ILE A 361 -2.38 -7.30 -10.21
N LEU A 362 -2.93 -8.51 -10.23
CA LEU A 362 -2.87 -9.43 -9.09
C LEU A 362 -1.44 -9.88 -8.78
N PHE A 363 -0.61 -10.04 -9.80
CA PHE A 363 0.80 -10.38 -9.63
C PHE A 363 1.55 -9.28 -8.87
N ASN A 364 1.34 -8.02 -9.27
CA ASN A 364 2.13 -6.89 -8.76
C ASN A 364 1.56 -6.25 -7.48
N GLU A 365 0.24 -6.29 -7.27
CA GLU A 365 -0.40 -5.65 -6.11
C GLU A 365 -0.52 -6.58 -4.90
N VAL A 366 -0.72 -7.89 -5.11
CA VAL A 366 -0.97 -8.86 -4.03
C VAL A 366 0.11 -9.94 -3.97
N GLY A 367 0.49 -10.51 -5.13
CA GLY A 367 1.46 -11.61 -5.18
C GLY A 367 0.93 -12.90 -4.55
N ARG A 368 1.78 -13.63 -3.82
CA ARG A 368 1.45 -14.92 -3.15
C ARG A 368 0.96 -14.77 -1.71
N PHE A 369 0.72 -13.54 -1.28
CA PHE A 369 0.57 -13.20 0.12
C PHE A 369 -0.69 -13.81 0.79
N ASP A 370 -1.78 -13.96 0.04
CA ASP A 370 -3.10 -14.37 0.55
C ASP A 370 -3.34 -15.89 0.60
N GLY A 371 -2.29 -16.68 0.37
CA GLY A 371 -2.32 -18.13 0.49
C GLY A 371 -3.18 -18.84 -0.57
N SER A 372 -3.57 -20.09 -0.27
CA SER A 372 -4.33 -20.94 -1.21
C SER A 372 -5.77 -20.49 -1.42
N ASP A 373 -6.34 -19.75 -0.48
CA ASP A 373 -7.73 -19.30 -0.58
C ASP A 373 -7.92 -18.11 -1.50
N ALA A 374 -6.85 -17.35 -1.74
CA ALA A 374 -6.75 -16.25 -2.69
C ALA A 374 -7.78 -15.13 -2.51
N LEU A 375 -8.26 -14.91 -1.28
CA LEU A 375 -9.39 -14.01 -0.99
C LEU A 375 -9.06 -12.54 -1.28
N GLU A 376 -7.82 -12.11 -1.03
CA GLU A 376 -7.40 -10.73 -1.32
C GLU A 376 -7.25 -10.51 -2.81
N ARG A 377 -6.70 -11.48 -3.55
CA ARG A 377 -6.69 -11.44 -5.01
C ARG A 377 -8.09 -11.42 -5.61
N MET A 378 -9.05 -12.16 -5.05
CA MET A 378 -10.44 -12.12 -5.49
C MET A 378 -11.07 -10.72 -5.32
N ASP A 379 -10.89 -10.10 -4.16
CA ASP A 379 -11.47 -8.78 -3.91
C ASP A 379 -10.77 -7.66 -4.70
N VAL A 380 -9.43 -7.71 -4.83
CA VAL A 380 -8.70 -6.78 -5.72
C VAL A 380 -9.16 -6.95 -7.17
N ALA A 381 -9.34 -8.19 -7.65
CA ALA A 381 -9.90 -8.41 -8.97
C ALA A 381 -11.32 -7.81 -9.11
N GLN A 382 -12.17 -7.93 -8.08
CA GLN A 382 -13.50 -7.31 -8.10
C GLN A 382 -13.43 -5.78 -8.17
N VAL A 383 -12.47 -5.15 -7.47
CA VAL A 383 -12.21 -3.72 -7.60
C VAL A 383 -11.87 -3.34 -9.04
N VAL A 384 -11.04 -4.13 -9.73
CA VAL A 384 -10.72 -3.92 -11.15
C VAL A 384 -11.99 -4.01 -12.00
N LEU A 385 -12.82 -5.04 -11.80
CA LEU A 385 -14.09 -5.20 -12.51
C LEU A 385 -15.03 -4.00 -12.32
N ASN A 386 -15.07 -3.44 -11.11
CA ASN A 386 -15.87 -2.24 -10.80
C ASN A 386 -15.29 -1.01 -11.52
N ARG A 387 -13.96 -0.83 -11.51
CA ARG A 387 -13.27 0.30 -12.16
C ARG A 387 -13.40 0.28 -13.68
N VAL A 388 -13.34 -0.89 -14.31
CA VAL A 388 -13.48 -1.05 -15.77
C VAL A 388 -14.82 -0.52 -16.31
N GLN A 389 -15.84 -0.43 -15.46
CA GLN A 389 -17.16 0.11 -15.86
C GLN A 389 -17.28 1.63 -15.71
N ILE A 390 -16.28 2.29 -15.15
CA ILE A 390 -16.34 3.71 -14.79
C ILE A 390 -15.34 4.50 -15.66
N PRO A 391 -15.80 5.45 -16.50
CA PRO A 391 -14.96 6.21 -17.44
C PRO A 391 -13.73 6.88 -16.81
N HIS A 392 -13.86 7.36 -15.58
CA HIS A 392 -12.77 7.97 -14.82
C HIS A 392 -11.54 7.06 -14.72
N TYR A 393 -11.75 5.76 -14.51
CA TYR A 393 -10.68 4.78 -14.32
C TYR A 393 -10.20 4.14 -15.61
N ASN A 394 -11.04 4.08 -16.65
CA ASN A 394 -10.78 3.32 -17.87
C ASN A 394 -10.46 4.18 -19.11
N SER A 395 -10.15 5.46 -18.91
CA SER A 395 -9.75 6.38 -19.97
C SER A 395 -8.47 7.13 -19.59
N PHE A 396 -7.61 7.39 -20.56
CA PHE A 396 -6.47 8.28 -20.45
C PHE A 396 -6.85 9.71 -20.81
N LEU A 397 -6.39 10.63 -20.00
CA LEU A 397 -6.44 12.07 -20.20
C LEU A 397 -5.10 12.55 -20.77
N GLU A 398 -5.07 13.75 -21.34
CA GLU A 398 -3.85 14.29 -21.97
C GLU A 398 -2.67 14.45 -21.02
N HIS A 399 -2.95 14.57 -19.72
CA HIS A 399 -1.92 14.66 -18.68
C HIS A 399 -1.42 13.31 -18.18
N ASP A 400 -2.05 12.20 -18.55
CA ASP A 400 -1.58 10.87 -18.20
C ASP A 400 -0.29 10.55 -18.99
N SER A 401 0.76 10.09 -18.30
CA SER A 401 2.09 9.96 -18.91
C SER A 401 2.11 9.08 -20.15
N LEU A 402 1.31 8.00 -20.18
CA LEU A 402 1.26 7.09 -21.33
C LEU A 402 0.52 7.68 -22.54
N TYR A 403 -0.39 8.65 -22.33
CA TYR A 403 -1.24 9.18 -23.38
C TYR A 403 -0.43 9.69 -24.57
N SER A 404 0.64 10.45 -24.33
CA SER A 404 1.48 11.01 -25.40
C SER A 404 2.11 9.94 -26.29
N TYR A 405 2.42 8.76 -25.74
CA TYR A 405 3.06 7.64 -26.45
C TYR A 405 2.09 6.83 -27.31
N LEU A 406 0.78 6.88 -27.02
CA LEU A 406 -0.23 6.15 -27.78
C LEU A 406 -0.41 6.72 -29.20
N SER A 407 -0.70 5.82 -30.15
CA SER A 407 -1.04 6.20 -31.53
C SER A 407 -2.37 6.97 -31.58
N GLN A 408 -2.58 7.75 -32.64
CA GLN A 408 -3.85 8.49 -32.84
C GLN A 408 -5.07 7.56 -32.89
N HIS A 409 -4.88 6.33 -33.39
CA HIS A 409 -5.92 5.30 -33.36
C HIS A 409 -6.34 4.97 -31.91
N HIS A 410 -5.38 4.60 -31.04
CA HIS A 410 -5.69 4.23 -29.66
C HIS A 410 -6.21 5.42 -28.84
N LYS A 411 -5.75 6.65 -29.11
CA LYS A 411 -6.26 7.88 -28.48
C LYS A 411 -7.74 8.12 -28.78
N LYS A 412 -8.20 7.85 -30.01
CA LYS A 412 -9.59 8.05 -30.44
C LYS A 412 -10.52 6.91 -30.01
N HIS A 413 -10.00 5.68 -29.93
CA HIS A 413 -10.79 4.47 -29.67
C HIS A 413 -10.54 3.89 -28.27
N GLN A 414 -10.28 4.74 -27.28
CA GLN A 414 -9.96 4.28 -25.91
C GLN A 414 -11.06 3.41 -25.30
N ASN A 415 -12.32 3.69 -25.63
CA ASN A 415 -13.49 2.93 -25.18
C ASN A 415 -13.50 1.46 -25.66
N GLU A 416 -12.70 1.10 -26.65
CA GLU A 416 -12.53 -0.29 -27.10
C GLU A 416 -11.55 -1.07 -26.22
N TYR A 417 -10.74 -0.40 -25.40
CA TYR A 417 -9.65 -1.02 -24.62
C TYR A 417 -9.74 -0.77 -23.10
N PRO A 418 -10.92 -0.84 -22.46
CA PRO A 418 -11.10 -0.38 -21.08
C PRO A 418 -10.24 -1.17 -20.08
N TRP A 419 -10.00 -2.45 -20.32
CA TRP A 419 -9.15 -3.30 -19.48
C TRP A 419 -7.68 -2.87 -19.49
N LEU A 420 -7.14 -2.53 -20.67
CA LEU A 420 -5.76 -2.08 -20.79
C LEU A 420 -5.60 -0.69 -20.20
N ASN A 421 -6.59 0.18 -20.42
CA ASN A 421 -6.59 1.52 -19.87
C ASN A 421 -6.60 1.50 -18.33
N VAL A 422 -7.46 0.71 -17.70
CA VAL A 422 -7.47 0.59 -16.22
C VAL A 422 -6.12 0.11 -15.69
N MET A 423 -5.53 -0.91 -16.31
CA MET A 423 -4.26 -1.48 -15.82
C MET A 423 -3.08 -0.51 -15.97
N LEU A 424 -3.03 0.24 -17.09
CA LEU A 424 -1.90 1.10 -17.44
C LEU A 424 -2.09 2.57 -17.02
N LYS A 425 -3.23 2.93 -16.43
CA LYS A 425 -3.48 4.29 -15.94
C LYS A 425 -2.61 4.60 -14.72
N GLU A 426 -1.76 5.60 -14.87
CA GLU A 426 -0.85 6.05 -13.81
C GLU A 426 -1.64 6.46 -12.56
N GLY A 427 -1.22 5.93 -11.40
CA GLY A 427 -1.85 6.25 -10.12
C GLY A 427 -2.99 5.32 -9.67
N GLU A 428 -3.48 4.45 -10.56
CA GLU A 428 -4.49 3.45 -10.19
C GLU A 428 -3.92 2.24 -9.46
N PHE A 429 -2.70 1.85 -9.84
CA PHE A 429 -1.91 0.79 -9.22
C PHE A 429 -0.47 1.25 -9.06
N SER A 430 0.19 0.78 -7.99
CA SER A 430 1.54 1.23 -7.64
C SER A 430 2.57 0.95 -8.74
N PHE A 431 2.47 -0.18 -9.42
CA PHE A 431 3.43 -0.60 -10.44
C PHE A 431 3.32 0.18 -11.77
N THR A 432 2.33 1.07 -11.93
CA THR A 432 2.18 1.92 -13.14
C THR A 432 3.19 3.06 -13.18
N TYR A 433 3.71 3.49 -12.03
CA TYR A 433 4.73 4.52 -11.95
C TYR A 433 6.08 4.00 -12.47
N PHE A 434 6.70 4.75 -13.39
CA PHE A 434 7.98 4.36 -14.02
C PHE A 434 9.14 4.14 -13.04
N PHE A 435 9.08 4.77 -11.87
CA PHE A 435 10.11 4.67 -10.83
C PHE A 435 9.82 3.58 -9.79
N ILE A 436 8.72 2.83 -9.92
CA ILE A 436 8.46 1.66 -9.08
C ILE A 436 8.98 0.42 -9.81
N THR A 437 9.75 -0.40 -9.11
CA THR A 437 10.40 -1.58 -9.68
C THR A 437 9.43 -2.61 -10.26
N GLY A 438 8.20 -2.65 -9.76
CA GLY A 438 7.12 -3.46 -10.35
C GLY A 438 6.78 -3.10 -11.80
N SER A 439 7.09 -1.88 -12.28
CA SER A 439 6.81 -1.45 -13.65
C SER A 439 7.49 -2.33 -14.71
N VAL A 440 8.69 -2.86 -14.41
CA VAL A 440 9.39 -3.79 -15.30
C VAL A 440 8.60 -5.07 -15.53
N ARG A 441 7.78 -5.48 -14.56
CA ARG A 441 6.99 -6.72 -14.64
C ARG A 441 5.75 -6.60 -15.52
N ILE A 442 5.39 -5.39 -15.95
CA ILE A 442 4.37 -5.17 -16.98
C ILE A 442 4.86 -5.70 -18.34
N PHE A 443 6.12 -5.42 -18.70
CA PHE A 443 6.69 -5.77 -20.00
C PHE A 443 7.70 -6.93 -19.96
N CYS A 444 8.20 -7.29 -18.78
CA CYS A 444 9.06 -8.44 -18.51
C CYS A 444 8.53 -9.28 -17.32
N PRO A 445 7.46 -10.08 -17.52
CA PRO A 445 6.88 -10.91 -16.48
C PRO A 445 7.86 -11.94 -15.92
N GLU A 446 7.76 -12.26 -14.63
CA GLU A 446 8.69 -13.18 -13.97
C GLU A 446 8.63 -14.61 -14.55
N GLN A 447 9.77 -15.12 -15.01
CA GLN A 447 9.86 -16.42 -15.68
C GLN A 447 10.31 -17.58 -14.79
N THR A 448 10.53 -17.33 -13.49
CA THR A 448 10.89 -18.37 -12.52
C THR A 448 9.75 -19.39 -12.37
N ARG A 449 10.06 -20.56 -11.79
CA ARG A 449 9.04 -21.58 -11.50
C ARG A 449 7.92 -21.03 -10.62
N ILE A 450 8.27 -20.17 -9.66
CA ILE A 450 7.34 -19.56 -8.72
C ILE A 450 6.47 -18.52 -9.45
N GLY A 451 7.09 -17.63 -10.24
CA GLY A 451 6.37 -16.64 -11.04
C GLY A 451 5.37 -17.27 -11.99
N LYS A 452 5.80 -18.29 -12.76
CA LYS A 452 4.92 -19.04 -13.68
C LYS A 452 3.76 -19.75 -12.97
N ALA A 453 3.99 -20.27 -11.77
CA ALA A 453 2.93 -20.88 -10.99
C ALA A 453 1.89 -19.84 -10.55
N LEU A 454 2.35 -18.67 -10.09
CA LEU A 454 1.48 -17.56 -9.69
C LEU A 454 0.67 -17.01 -10.88
N ILE A 455 1.28 -16.82 -12.05
CA ILE A 455 0.60 -16.42 -13.28
C ILE A 455 -0.56 -17.39 -13.55
N LYS A 456 -0.30 -18.70 -13.50
CA LYS A 456 -1.32 -19.74 -13.73
C LYS A 456 -2.45 -19.70 -12.71
N GLU A 457 -2.15 -19.43 -11.44
CA GLU A 457 -3.15 -19.24 -10.38
C GLU A 457 -4.00 -17.99 -10.61
N ASN A 458 -3.37 -16.87 -10.91
CA ASN A 458 -4.04 -15.59 -11.16
C ASN A 458 -4.96 -15.65 -12.39
N VAL A 459 -4.56 -16.34 -13.46
CA VAL A 459 -5.43 -16.53 -14.64
C VAL A 459 -6.67 -17.38 -14.30
N ARG A 460 -6.51 -18.43 -13.49
CA ARG A 460 -7.67 -19.23 -13.04
C ARG A 460 -8.64 -18.40 -12.21
N LEU A 461 -8.11 -17.63 -11.26
CA LEU A 461 -8.91 -16.74 -10.43
C LEU A 461 -9.60 -15.66 -11.30
N ALA A 462 -8.89 -15.08 -12.27
CA ALA A 462 -9.46 -14.13 -13.22
C ALA A 462 -10.61 -14.76 -14.03
N LEU A 463 -10.47 -16.00 -14.49
CA LEU A 463 -11.55 -16.73 -15.17
C LEU A 463 -12.75 -16.97 -14.24
N ASP A 464 -12.50 -17.33 -12.97
CA ASP A 464 -13.55 -17.58 -11.99
C ASP A 464 -14.36 -16.30 -11.69
N ILE A 465 -13.68 -15.18 -11.46
CA ILE A 465 -14.35 -13.91 -11.13
C ILE A 465 -15.02 -13.25 -12.32
N LEU A 466 -14.47 -13.41 -13.54
CA LEU A 466 -15.13 -12.92 -14.75
C LEU A 466 -16.40 -13.72 -15.04
N GLU A 467 -16.43 -15.02 -14.75
CA GLU A 467 -17.61 -15.87 -14.91
C GLU A 467 -18.69 -15.57 -13.84
N SER A 468 -18.27 -15.34 -12.60
CA SER A 468 -19.16 -15.13 -11.45
C SER A 468 -18.73 -13.94 -10.58
N PRO A 469 -18.90 -12.70 -11.08
CA PRO A 469 -18.51 -11.50 -10.34
C PRO A 469 -19.39 -11.28 -9.10
N ASN A 470 -18.78 -10.72 -8.05
CA ASN A 470 -19.49 -10.37 -6.82
C ASN A 470 -20.06 -8.95 -6.91
N HIS A 471 -21.30 -8.82 -7.39
CA HIS A 471 -21.98 -7.53 -7.52
C HIS A 471 -22.34 -6.85 -6.19
N GLU A 472 -22.34 -7.57 -5.07
CA GLU A 472 -22.56 -6.98 -3.73
C GLU A 472 -21.31 -6.23 -3.22
N PHE A 473 -20.13 -6.46 -3.82
CA PHE A 473 -18.88 -5.86 -3.40
C PHE A 473 -18.51 -4.66 -4.30
N ASP A 474 -18.95 -3.47 -3.90
CA ASP A 474 -18.86 -2.20 -4.62
C ASP A 474 -17.57 -1.40 -4.31
N ALA A 475 -16.51 -2.09 -3.89
CA ALA A 475 -15.23 -1.46 -3.60
C ALA A 475 -14.61 -0.83 -4.85
N LEU A 476 -14.07 0.38 -4.69
CA LEU A 476 -13.30 1.09 -5.72
C LEU A 476 -11.89 1.44 -5.27
N ARG A 477 -11.61 1.45 -3.96
CA ARG A 477 -10.28 1.70 -3.40
C ARG A 477 -9.94 0.63 -2.37
N TYR A 478 -8.64 0.40 -2.21
CA TYR A 478 -8.11 -0.44 -1.16
C TYR A 478 -6.73 0.05 -0.73
N PHE A 479 -6.32 -0.25 0.49
CA PHE A 479 -4.93 -0.09 0.93
C PHE A 479 -4.53 -1.18 1.93
N SER A 480 -3.23 -1.43 2.02
CA SER A 480 -2.63 -2.27 3.06
C SER A 480 -2.04 -1.41 4.16
N ARG A 481 -2.65 -1.42 5.35
CA ARG A 481 -2.04 -0.75 6.52
C ARG A 481 -0.69 -1.37 6.87
N SER A 482 -0.57 -2.68 6.71
CA SER A 482 0.66 -3.42 7.00
C SER A 482 1.84 -3.01 6.12
N SER A 483 1.57 -2.48 4.92
CA SER A 483 2.61 -2.01 3.99
C SER A 483 2.89 -0.52 4.09
N MET A 484 2.09 0.24 4.86
CA MET A 484 2.29 1.68 5.06
C MET A 484 3.36 1.93 6.13
N LEU A 485 4.24 2.90 5.87
CA LEU A 485 5.20 3.35 6.88
C LEU A 485 4.44 3.88 8.10
N GLY A 486 4.84 3.44 9.29
CA GLY A 486 4.14 3.74 10.54
C GLY A 486 2.79 3.04 10.69
N LYS A 487 2.39 2.18 9.74
CA LYS A 487 1.07 1.53 9.75
C LYS A 487 -0.06 2.55 9.87
N ILE A 488 0.10 3.72 9.26
CA ILE A 488 -0.92 4.78 9.28
C ILE A 488 -2.20 4.35 8.54
N SER A 489 -3.36 4.82 9.01
CA SER A 489 -4.63 4.59 8.33
C SER A 489 -4.87 5.63 7.23
N MET A 490 -5.32 5.17 6.06
CA MET A 490 -5.75 6.05 4.96
C MET A 490 -7.21 6.50 5.09
N ASP A 491 -7.94 6.02 6.11
CA ASP A 491 -9.39 6.30 6.29
C ASP A 491 -9.71 7.80 6.21
N LYS A 492 -8.90 8.64 6.86
CA LYS A 492 -9.11 10.10 6.93
C LYS A 492 -8.71 10.85 5.65
N LEU A 493 -7.81 10.29 4.84
CA LEU A 493 -7.33 10.93 3.61
C LEU A 493 -8.30 10.74 2.43
N TRP A 494 -9.25 9.81 2.52
CA TRP A 494 -10.20 9.52 1.45
C TRP A 494 -11.62 9.98 1.80
N SER A 495 -11.79 11.28 2.00
CA SER A 495 -13.05 11.92 2.40
C SER A 495 -14.28 11.58 1.54
N GLY A 496 -14.10 11.22 0.26
CA GLY A 496 -15.18 10.78 -0.64
C GLY A 496 -15.57 9.30 -0.52
N TYR A 497 -14.94 8.56 0.39
CA TYR A 497 -15.08 7.10 0.52
C TYR A 497 -15.33 6.69 1.96
N THR A 498 -16.03 5.57 2.13
CA THR A 498 -16.20 4.92 3.42
C THR A 498 -15.66 3.50 3.36
N ALA A 499 -15.13 3.03 4.49
CA ALA A 499 -14.65 1.67 4.63
C ALA A 499 -15.82 0.68 4.48
N ILE A 500 -15.55 -0.44 3.80
CA ILE A 500 -16.45 -1.59 3.78
C ILE A 500 -16.22 -2.40 5.05
N ASP A 501 -17.31 -2.85 5.67
CA ASP A 501 -17.28 -3.68 6.86
C ASP A 501 -16.48 -4.97 6.64
N GLU A 502 -15.82 -5.43 7.70
CA GLU A 502 -15.00 -6.63 7.69
C GLU A 502 -15.83 -7.88 7.35
N ARG A 503 -15.23 -8.85 6.66
CA ARG A 503 -15.89 -10.11 6.27
C ARG A 503 -15.08 -11.30 6.76
N PRO A 504 -15.74 -12.38 7.22
CA PRO A 504 -15.03 -13.63 7.48
C PRO A 504 -14.44 -14.19 6.17
N GLY A 505 -13.47 -15.09 6.32
CA GLY A 505 -12.94 -15.88 5.21
C GLY A 505 -13.85 -17.03 4.80
N LYS A 506 -13.26 -18.07 4.21
CA LYS A 506 -14.01 -19.27 3.80
C LYS A 506 -14.42 -20.08 5.02
N LYS A 507 -15.62 -20.65 4.96
CA LYS A 507 -16.11 -21.57 5.99
C LYS A 507 -15.19 -22.79 6.10
N LEU A 508 -14.76 -23.11 7.31
CA LEU A 508 -13.91 -24.24 7.64
C LEU A 508 -14.75 -25.51 7.71
N VAL A 509 -14.58 -26.39 6.73
CA VAL A 509 -15.26 -27.70 6.72
C VAL A 509 -14.40 -28.78 7.36
N LYS A 510 -13.17 -28.96 6.86
CA LYS A 510 -12.28 -30.06 7.28
C LYS A 510 -11.80 -29.94 8.74
N SER A 511 -11.58 -28.73 9.22
CA SER A 511 -11.03 -28.48 10.56
C SER A 511 -12.07 -28.08 11.61
N LYS A 512 -13.37 -28.11 11.26
CA LYS A 512 -14.46 -27.67 12.14
C LYS A 512 -14.43 -28.39 13.49
N ALA A 513 -14.45 -29.72 13.50
CA ALA A 513 -14.47 -30.53 14.72
C ALA A 513 -13.28 -30.25 15.66
N ARG A 514 -12.09 -29.96 15.09
CA ARG A 514 -10.90 -29.59 15.86
C ARG A 514 -11.14 -28.27 16.60
N TYR A 515 -11.61 -27.25 15.90
CA TYR A 515 -11.81 -25.92 16.49
C TYR A 515 -13.02 -25.88 17.43
N GLU A 516 -14.07 -26.64 17.15
CA GLU A 516 -15.18 -26.85 18.09
C GLU A 516 -14.70 -27.43 19.42
N LYS A 517 -13.86 -28.46 19.38
CA LYS A 517 -13.29 -29.06 20.59
C LYS A 517 -12.44 -28.05 21.37
N LEU A 518 -11.63 -27.25 20.68
CA LEU A 518 -10.80 -26.22 21.32
C LEU A 518 -11.64 -25.11 21.92
N TYR A 519 -12.68 -24.67 21.21
CA TYR A 519 -13.61 -23.65 21.66
C TYR A 519 -14.37 -24.09 22.92
N LYS A 520 -14.97 -25.29 22.89
CA LYS A 520 -15.66 -25.88 24.06
C LYS A 520 -14.73 -26.10 25.26
N ALA A 521 -13.45 -26.36 25.00
CA ALA A 521 -12.44 -26.53 26.05
C ALA A 521 -11.85 -25.20 26.57
N GLY A 522 -12.28 -24.04 26.07
CA GLY A 522 -11.73 -22.73 26.46
C GLY A 522 -10.26 -22.54 26.07
N LYS A 523 -9.78 -23.24 25.04
CA LYS A 523 -8.37 -23.22 24.59
C LYS A 523 -8.10 -22.25 23.44
N LEU A 524 -9.07 -21.38 23.15
CA LEU A 524 -8.96 -20.35 22.12
C LEU A 524 -8.87 -18.99 22.80
N ASN A 525 -7.92 -18.17 22.36
CA ASN A 525 -7.74 -16.83 22.90
C ASN A 525 -8.58 -15.84 22.09
N PHE A 526 -9.51 -15.14 22.72
CA PHE A 526 -10.31 -14.11 22.05
C PHE A 526 -9.43 -12.91 21.68
N LEU A 527 -9.60 -12.39 20.46
CA LEU A 527 -8.90 -11.20 19.98
C LEU A 527 -9.82 -9.98 19.91
N TYR A 528 -10.91 -10.10 19.15
CA TYR A 528 -11.88 -9.04 18.94
C TYR A 528 -13.15 -9.57 18.28
N GLU A 529 -14.14 -8.69 18.14
CA GLU A 529 -15.39 -8.92 17.45
C GLU A 529 -15.59 -7.91 16.31
N PHE A 530 -16.29 -8.32 15.26
CA PHE A 530 -16.70 -7.42 14.19
C PHE A 530 -18.10 -7.79 13.66
N ASN A 531 -18.75 -6.83 13.00
CA ASN A 531 -19.98 -7.08 12.27
C ASN A 531 -19.69 -7.10 10.77
N SER A 532 -20.24 -8.09 10.09
CA SER A 532 -20.19 -8.15 8.62
C SER A 532 -21.11 -7.11 7.97
N PRO A 533 -21.02 -6.87 6.65
CA PRO A 533 -21.95 -6.00 5.93
C PRO A 533 -23.43 -6.38 6.12
N LYS A 534 -23.71 -7.66 6.42
CA LYS A 534 -25.07 -8.18 6.71
C LYS A 534 -25.46 -8.06 8.18
N GLN A 535 -24.70 -7.30 8.98
CA GLN A 535 -24.88 -7.12 10.43
C GLN A 535 -24.84 -8.44 11.23
N ILE A 536 -24.19 -9.47 10.68
CA ILE A 536 -23.90 -10.71 11.40
C ILE A 536 -22.64 -10.48 12.22
N LYS A 537 -22.74 -10.76 13.53
CA LYS A 537 -21.64 -10.65 14.49
C LYS A 537 -20.69 -11.85 14.36
N TYR A 538 -19.40 -11.58 14.39
CA TYR A 538 -18.34 -12.58 14.34
C TYR A 538 -17.30 -12.34 15.44
N TYR A 539 -16.69 -13.43 15.92
CA TYR A 539 -15.63 -13.41 16.92
C TYR A 539 -14.34 -13.96 16.36
N VAL A 540 -13.24 -13.24 16.56
CA VAL A 540 -11.91 -13.65 16.12
C VAL A 540 -11.17 -14.26 17.29
N TYR A 541 -10.63 -15.46 17.06
CA TYR A 541 -9.86 -16.21 18.04
C TYR A 541 -8.50 -16.61 17.48
N GLU A 542 -7.55 -16.81 18.38
CA GLU A 542 -6.22 -17.35 18.09
C GLU A 542 -5.98 -18.69 18.78
N SER A 543 -5.31 -19.60 18.07
CA SER A 543 -4.77 -20.85 18.60
C SER A 543 -3.36 -21.06 18.05
N GLY A 544 -2.35 -20.80 18.89
CA GLY A 544 -0.95 -20.77 18.47
C GLY A 544 -0.73 -19.71 17.40
N LYS A 545 -0.34 -20.11 16.18
CA LYS A 545 -0.12 -19.19 15.05
C LYS A 545 -1.34 -19.03 14.14
N THR A 546 -2.44 -19.74 14.42
CA THR A 546 -3.62 -19.75 13.55
C THR A 546 -4.71 -18.88 14.12
N LYS A 547 -5.25 -17.98 13.30
CA LYS A 547 -6.43 -17.19 13.61
C LYS A 547 -7.64 -17.76 12.88
N ILE A 548 -8.77 -17.81 13.59
CA ILE A 548 -10.05 -18.31 13.08
C ILE A 548 -11.16 -17.35 13.47
N VAL A 549 -12.26 -17.40 12.73
CA VAL A 549 -13.44 -16.60 13.00
C VAL A 549 -14.61 -17.53 13.32
N ILE A 550 -15.41 -17.17 14.32
CA ILE A 550 -16.58 -17.92 14.76
C ILE A 550 -17.81 -17.07 14.55
N GLU A 551 -18.85 -17.65 13.95
CA GLU A 551 -20.20 -17.09 13.98
C GLU A 551 -20.95 -17.68 15.18
N PRO A 552 -21.24 -16.89 16.22
CA PRO A 552 -21.76 -17.42 17.47
C PRO A 552 -23.16 -18.01 17.37
N LYS A 553 -23.99 -17.53 16.42
CA LYS A 553 -25.38 -18.01 16.25
C LYS A 553 -25.44 -19.40 15.61
N SER A 554 -24.65 -19.64 14.57
CA SER A 554 -24.61 -20.92 13.86
C SER A 554 -23.57 -21.89 14.41
N GLY A 555 -22.60 -21.41 15.19
CA GLY A 555 -21.46 -22.20 15.64
C GLY A 555 -20.50 -22.56 14.51
N ASP A 556 -20.59 -21.85 13.37
CA ASP A 556 -19.72 -22.09 12.22
C ASP A 556 -18.37 -21.38 12.35
N PHE A 557 -17.35 -22.01 11.78
CA PHE A 557 -15.98 -21.54 11.80
C PHE A 557 -15.55 -21.10 10.41
N TYR A 558 -14.73 -20.06 10.32
CA TYR A 558 -14.24 -19.47 9.08
C TYR A 558 -12.75 -19.17 9.17
N THR A 559 -12.07 -19.13 8.02
CA THR A 559 -10.70 -18.61 7.95
C THR A 559 -10.69 -17.12 8.32
N TYR A 560 -9.62 -16.67 8.95
CA TYR A 560 -9.45 -15.27 9.32
C TYR A 560 -8.93 -14.45 8.14
N ARG A 561 -9.56 -13.28 7.93
CA ARG A 561 -9.11 -12.26 6.99
C ARG A 561 -8.67 -11.03 7.77
N SER A 562 -7.39 -10.72 7.74
CA SER A 562 -6.87 -9.58 8.50
C SER A 562 -7.29 -8.26 7.85
N PRO A 563 -8.00 -7.37 8.56
CA PRO A 563 -8.34 -6.04 8.05
C PRO A 563 -7.11 -5.13 7.89
N HIS A 564 -5.94 -5.58 8.36
CA HIS A 564 -4.67 -4.84 8.28
C HIS A 564 -3.91 -5.11 6.98
N PHE A 565 -4.27 -6.16 6.24
CA PHE A 565 -3.62 -6.48 4.97
C PHE A 565 -4.30 -5.80 3.80
N PHE A 566 -5.63 -5.83 3.73
CA PHE A 566 -6.38 -5.03 2.78
C PHE A 566 -7.64 -4.51 3.45
N LYS A 567 -7.78 -3.20 3.43
CA LYS A 567 -9.03 -2.52 3.79
C LYS A 567 -9.61 -1.91 2.53
N TYR A 568 -10.89 -2.18 2.27
CA TYR A 568 -11.59 -1.81 1.05
C TYR A 568 -12.58 -0.69 1.30
N PHE A 569 -12.84 0.10 0.26
CA PHE A 569 -13.60 1.33 0.36
C PHE A 569 -14.55 1.50 -0.82
N LYS A 570 -15.75 1.94 -0.49
CA LYS A 570 -16.80 2.31 -1.45
C LYS A 570 -17.06 3.81 -1.41
N PRO A 571 -17.50 4.43 -2.51
CA PRO A 571 -17.79 5.86 -2.52
C PRO A 571 -19.01 6.18 -1.63
N ILE A 572 -19.00 7.32 -0.96
CA ILE A 572 -20.11 7.76 -0.08
C ILE A 572 -21.35 8.09 -0.92
N ASN A 573 -21.15 8.76 -2.05
CA ASN A 573 -22.18 9.00 -3.05
C ASN A 573 -21.95 8.04 -4.22
N LYS A 574 -22.98 7.34 -4.70
CA LYS A 574 -22.90 6.67 -6.01
C LYS A 574 -22.45 7.73 -7.00
N LEU A 575 -21.33 7.50 -7.69
CA LEU A 575 -20.70 8.45 -8.61
C LEU A 575 -21.63 8.74 -9.80
N THR A 576 -22.69 9.52 -9.60
CA THR A 576 -23.32 10.32 -10.64
C THR A 576 -22.58 11.65 -10.64
N GLN A 577 -21.62 11.78 -11.55
CA GLN A 577 -20.76 12.95 -11.76
C GLN A 577 -19.58 13.03 -10.78
N GLY A 578 -18.40 13.25 -11.37
CA GLY A 578 -17.12 13.12 -10.70
C GLY A 578 -16.98 14.05 -9.49
N PRO A 579 -16.18 13.65 -8.48
CA PRO A 579 -15.79 14.56 -7.44
C PRO A 579 -15.02 15.74 -8.06
N LYS A 580 -15.23 16.94 -7.49
CA LYS A 580 -14.32 18.09 -7.70
C LYS A 580 -12.88 17.62 -7.48
N LYS A 581 -11.99 18.11 -8.35
CA LYS A 581 -10.55 17.79 -8.51
C LYS A 581 -9.88 17.16 -7.26
N PRO A 582 -9.05 16.10 -7.45
CA PRO A 582 -8.28 15.51 -6.37
C PRO A 582 -7.27 16.48 -5.75
#